data_AF-A0A7S4SVD6-F1
#
_entry.id   AF-A0A7S4SVD6-F1
#
_cell.length_a   1.000
_cell.length_b   1.000
_cell.length_c   1.000
_cell.angle_alpha   90.00
_cell.angle_beta   90.00
_cell.angle_gamma   90.00
#
_symmetry.space_group_name_H-M   'P 1'
#
loop_
_entity.id
_entity.type
_entity.pdbx_description
1 polymer ?
#
loop_
_entity_poly.entity_id
_entity_poly.type
_entity_poly.pdbx_seq_one_letter_code
_entity_poly.pdbx_strand_id
1 'polypeptide(L)'
;MRPGVPGDGALAPDGAPAAAARAEGGESEDGGVGGPLCQDPLGEEVRGIAEDLLARARIDDTLPFNNFSDPRPELAREQVAACRGFDHGDGTPELPCGRLPWPAGLPEPGYTPKTNALHGRWITVRGGQVGLIGEAITMGMVGAAEARKTVADADRETGCMHLRITQAGDVCTVDASVGEFACATRAWKSGHYFHEALVSGGHLLGVWVLPEEHRKIGVFWETESGRCFRIERRVFPEGPYTFLRQATEI
;
A
#
# COMPACT_ATOMS: atom_id res chain seq x y z
N MET A 1 -19.90 -14.69 -34.89
CA MET A 1 -19.12 -13.44 -34.77
C MET A 1 -18.82 -13.22 -33.31
N ARG A 2 -17.55 -13.30 -32.91
CA ARG A 2 -17.12 -12.99 -31.53
C ARG A 2 -17.02 -11.45 -31.40
N PRO A 3 -17.49 -10.84 -30.31
CA PRO A 3 -17.26 -9.42 -30.07
C PRO A 3 -15.77 -9.18 -29.81
N GLY A 4 -15.24 -8.12 -30.40
CA GLY A 4 -13.81 -7.80 -30.45
C GLY A 4 -13.20 -7.53 -29.07
N VAL A 5 -11.97 -8.01 -28.91
CA VAL A 5 -11.06 -7.67 -27.82
C VAL A 5 -10.76 -6.16 -27.89
N PRO A 6 -10.88 -5.39 -26.79
CA PRO A 6 -10.40 -4.01 -26.78
C PRO A 6 -8.88 -4.02 -26.96
N GLY A 7 -8.41 -3.37 -28.02
CA GLY A 7 -6.99 -3.26 -28.33
C GLY A 7 -6.23 -2.46 -27.28
N ASP A 8 -4.93 -2.73 -27.22
CA ASP A 8 -3.91 -2.08 -26.39
C ASP A 8 -4.20 -0.59 -26.19
N GLY A 9 -4.51 -0.22 -24.94
CA GLY A 9 -4.68 1.15 -24.51
C GLY A 9 -3.40 1.93 -24.76
N ALA A 10 -3.37 2.70 -25.85
CA ALA A 10 -2.36 3.70 -26.10
C ALA A 10 -2.34 4.72 -24.95
N LEU A 11 -1.19 4.85 -24.29
CA LEU A 11 -0.90 5.93 -23.36
C LEU A 11 -1.12 7.27 -24.10
N ALA A 12 -2.08 8.08 -23.62
CA ALA A 12 -2.28 9.43 -24.12
C ALA A 12 -1.05 10.30 -23.77
N PRO A 13 -0.63 11.21 -24.67
CA PRO A 13 0.67 11.88 -24.64
C PRO A 13 0.93 12.86 -23.49
N ASP A 14 -0.05 13.16 -22.62
CA ASP A 14 0.06 14.26 -21.67
C ASP A 14 0.12 13.88 -20.17
N GLY A 15 0.13 12.59 -19.80
CA GLY A 15 0.39 12.15 -18.41
C GLY A 15 -0.60 12.59 -17.30
N ALA A 16 -1.46 13.58 -17.55
CA ALA A 16 -2.46 14.12 -16.65
C ALA A 16 -3.53 13.13 -16.13
N PRO A 17 -4.06 12.17 -16.92
CA PRO A 17 -5.14 11.31 -16.44
C PRO A 17 -4.68 10.32 -15.33
N ALA A 18 -3.41 9.94 -15.30
CA ALA A 18 -2.87 9.03 -14.28
C ALA A 18 -2.61 9.70 -12.92
N ALA A 19 -2.31 11.01 -12.91
CA ALA A 19 -2.17 11.77 -11.67
C ALA A 19 -3.54 12.15 -11.07
N ALA A 20 -4.52 12.49 -11.93
CA ALA A 20 -5.87 12.80 -11.52
C ALA A 20 -6.57 11.59 -10.85
N ALA A 21 -6.54 10.41 -11.48
CA ALA A 21 -7.11 9.18 -10.91
C ALA A 21 -6.47 8.78 -9.55
N ARG A 22 -5.23 9.21 -9.29
CA ARG A 22 -4.55 8.94 -8.01
C ARG A 22 -5.00 9.87 -6.86
N ALA A 23 -5.53 11.05 -7.17
CA ALA A 23 -6.02 12.00 -6.19
C ALA A 23 -7.52 11.80 -5.86
N GLU A 24 -8.29 11.19 -6.77
CA GLU A 24 -9.72 10.93 -6.60
C GLU A 24 -10.04 10.16 -5.31
N GLY A 25 -11.07 10.62 -4.58
CA GLY A 25 -11.54 10.02 -3.33
C GLY A 25 -10.90 10.58 -2.06
N GLY A 26 -9.82 11.37 -2.16
CA GLY A 26 -9.11 11.94 -1.01
C GLY A 26 -9.67 13.24 -0.45
N GLU A 27 -10.56 13.89 -1.21
CA GLU A 27 -11.06 15.24 -0.96
C GLU A 27 -12.10 15.29 0.18
N SER A 28 -12.12 16.40 0.92
CA SER A 28 -13.23 16.79 1.79
C SER A 28 -14.46 17.20 0.99
N GLU A 29 -15.59 17.45 1.66
CA GLU A 29 -16.83 17.93 1.02
C GLU A 29 -16.64 19.22 0.21
N ASP A 30 -15.68 20.08 0.61
CA ASP A 30 -15.34 21.34 -0.06
C ASP A 30 -14.32 21.19 -1.22
N GLY A 31 -13.96 19.95 -1.60
CA GLY A 31 -12.98 19.67 -2.67
C GLY A 31 -11.50 19.86 -2.29
N GLY A 32 -11.20 20.34 -1.08
CA GLY A 32 -9.84 20.41 -0.54
C GLY A 32 -9.34 19.08 0.04
N VAL A 33 -8.03 18.96 0.30
CA VAL A 33 -7.47 17.78 0.99
C VAL A 33 -7.44 17.93 2.52
N GLY A 34 -7.64 19.14 3.04
CA GLY A 34 -7.67 19.45 4.48
C GLY A 34 -8.86 18.88 5.23
N GLY A 35 -8.84 18.97 6.55
CA GLY A 35 -9.92 18.54 7.42
C GLY A 35 -9.86 19.20 8.80
N PRO A 36 -10.83 18.92 9.70
CA PRO A 36 -10.94 19.59 10.99
C PRO A 36 -9.72 19.42 11.91
N LEU A 37 -8.96 18.34 11.75
CA LEU A 37 -7.76 18.04 12.54
C LEU A 37 -6.47 18.58 11.90
N CYS A 38 -6.49 18.94 10.62
CA CYS A 38 -5.38 19.52 9.90
C CYS A 38 -5.92 20.22 8.65
N GLN A 39 -6.06 21.54 8.71
CA GLN A 39 -6.66 22.33 7.63
C GLN A 39 -5.74 22.42 6.40
N ASP A 40 -4.43 22.46 6.62
CA ASP A 40 -3.42 22.54 5.56
C ASP A 40 -2.38 21.41 5.67
N PRO A 41 -2.72 20.18 5.25
CA PRO A 41 -1.82 19.03 5.38
C PRO A 41 -0.61 19.09 4.43
N LEU A 42 -0.64 19.96 3.41
CA LEU A 42 0.45 20.13 2.45
C LEU A 42 1.26 21.42 2.68
N GLY A 43 0.90 22.19 3.71
CA GLY A 43 1.56 23.43 4.11
C GLY A 43 2.98 23.23 4.65
N GLU A 44 3.73 24.32 4.77
CA GLU A 44 5.14 24.30 5.17
C GLU A 44 5.36 23.69 6.56
N GLU A 45 4.47 23.94 7.52
CA GLU A 45 4.54 23.40 8.88
C GLU A 45 4.55 21.86 8.88
N VAL A 46 3.54 21.25 8.24
CA VAL A 46 3.40 19.79 8.17
C VAL A 46 4.55 19.17 7.37
N ARG A 47 5.00 19.84 6.30
CA ARG A 47 6.15 19.39 5.52
C ARG A 47 7.45 19.39 6.32
N GLY A 48 7.69 20.41 7.13
CA GLY A 48 8.86 20.48 8.02
C GLY A 48 8.87 19.34 9.04
N ILE A 49 7.73 19.10 9.69
CA ILE A 49 7.57 17.97 10.62
C ILE A 49 7.85 16.63 9.91
N ALA A 50 7.32 16.45 8.69
CA ALA A 50 7.52 15.23 7.92
C ALA A 50 9.00 15.00 7.53
N GLU A 51 9.79 16.06 7.33
CA GLU A 51 11.24 15.96 7.08
C GLU A 51 12.00 15.48 8.30
N ASP A 52 11.69 16.04 9.47
CA ASP A 52 12.28 15.62 10.74
C ASP A 52 11.91 14.16 11.07
N LEU A 53 10.67 13.75 10.77
CA LEU A 53 10.22 12.37 10.91
C LEU A 53 10.98 11.42 9.97
N LEU A 54 11.23 11.83 8.73
CA LEU A 54 11.98 11.03 7.77
C LEU A 54 13.44 10.86 8.21
N ALA A 55 14.06 11.90 8.77
CA ALA A 55 15.41 11.82 9.32
C ALA A 55 15.47 10.83 10.50
N ARG A 56 14.50 10.91 11.44
CA ARG A 56 14.40 9.99 12.58
C ARG A 56 14.14 8.54 12.14
N ALA A 57 13.36 8.33 11.08
CA ALA A 57 13.06 6.99 10.57
C ALA A 57 14.32 6.22 10.11
N ARG A 58 15.40 6.91 9.71
CA ARG A 58 16.66 6.28 9.27
C ARG A 58 17.46 5.62 10.39
N ILE A 59 17.21 6.02 11.63
CA ILE A 59 17.90 5.52 12.83
C ILE A 59 16.96 4.81 13.79
N ASP A 60 15.72 4.53 13.35
CA ASP A 60 14.72 3.83 14.14
C ASP A 60 15.10 2.35 14.26
N ASP A 61 15.30 1.89 15.49
CA ASP A 61 15.62 0.51 15.85
C ASP A 61 14.42 -0.26 16.44
N THR A 62 13.21 0.26 16.24
CA THR A 62 11.95 -0.30 16.74
C THR A 62 11.05 -0.87 15.63
N LEU A 63 11.57 -1.02 14.41
CA LEU A 63 10.84 -1.58 13.26
C LEU A 63 10.50 -3.07 13.50
N PRO A 64 9.42 -3.60 12.88
CA PRO A 64 8.99 -4.99 13.07
C PRO A 64 10.03 -5.96 12.52
N PHE A 65 9.81 -7.26 12.76
CA PHE A 65 10.68 -8.32 12.25
C PHE A 65 12.16 -8.13 12.64
N ASN A 66 12.38 -7.67 13.88
CA ASN A 66 13.68 -7.27 14.42
C ASN A 66 14.40 -6.26 13.51
N ASN A 67 13.75 -5.14 13.19
CA ASN A 67 14.24 -4.20 12.17
C ASN A 67 14.45 -4.84 10.79
N PHE A 68 13.49 -5.67 10.40
CA PHE A 68 13.53 -6.46 9.16
C PHE A 68 14.75 -7.41 9.05
N SER A 69 15.45 -7.71 10.14
CA SER A 69 16.54 -8.69 10.12
C SER A 69 16.07 -10.14 10.16
N ASP A 70 14.80 -10.40 10.53
CA ASP A 70 14.27 -11.76 10.58
C ASP A 70 14.30 -12.41 9.18
N PRO A 71 14.44 -13.75 9.10
CA PRO A 71 14.44 -14.47 7.82
C PRO A 71 13.16 -14.22 7.03
N ARG A 72 13.32 -13.69 5.81
CA ARG A 72 12.23 -13.44 4.88
C ARG A 72 12.02 -14.66 3.97
N PRO A 73 10.80 -15.19 3.87
CA PRO A 73 10.52 -16.28 2.96
C PRO A 73 10.41 -15.78 1.51
N GLU A 74 10.67 -16.66 0.55
CA GLU A 74 10.53 -16.41 -0.89
C GLU A 74 9.97 -17.67 -1.55
N LEU A 75 9.11 -17.51 -2.54
CA LEU A 75 8.57 -18.65 -3.30
C LEU A 75 9.62 -19.14 -4.30
N ALA A 76 9.72 -20.46 -4.44
CA ALA A 76 10.52 -21.07 -5.49
C ALA A 76 9.96 -20.71 -6.88
N ARG A 77 10.80 -20.76 -7.91
CA ARG A 77 10.41 -20.43 -9.30
C ARG A 77 9.26 -21.29 -9.79
N GLU A 78 9.21 -22.55 -9.39
CA GLU A 78 8.17 -23.51 -9.73
C GLU A 78 6.83 -23.13 -9.08
N GLN A 79 6.86 -22.61 -7.85
CA GLN A 79 5.67 -22.09 -7.17
C GLN A 79 5.14 -20.85 -7.86
N VAL A 80 6.01 -19.90 -8.21
CA VAL A 80 5.63 -18.71 -9.00
C VAL A 80 5.04 -19.10 -10.35
N ALA A 81 5.65 -20.07 -11.04
CA ALA A 81 5.15 -20.55 -12.33
C ALA A 81 3.77 -21.22 -12.19
N ALA A 82 3.53 -21.98 -11.12
CA ALA A 82 2.23 -22.62 -10.86
C ALA A 82 1.12 -21.60 -10.59
N CYS A 83 1.44 -20.48 -9.94
CA CYS A 83 0.49 -19.43 -9.59
C CYS A 83 0.26 -18.41 -10.74
N ARG A 84 0.96 -18.55 -11.89
CA ARG A 84 0.81 -17.65 -13.04
C ARG A 84 -0.54 -17.85 -13.76
N GLY A 85 -1.30 -16.77 -13.92
CA GLY A 85 -2.60 -16.79 -14.59
C GLY A 85 -3.70 -17.46 -13.78
N PHE A 86 -3.46 -17.68 -12.49
CA PHE A 86 -4.48 -18.15 -11.55
C PHE A 86 -5.57 -17.10 -11.38
N ASP A 87 -6.83 -17.53 -11.42
CA ASP A 87 -7.97 -16.64 -11.19
C ASP A 87 -8.18 -16.46 -9.69
N HIS A 88 -7.62 -15.38 -9.14
CA HIS A 88 -7.77 -15.05 -7.72
C HIS A 88 -9.22 -14.69 -7.30
N GLY A 89 -10.14 -14.52 -8.26
CA GLY A 89 -11.53 -14.13 -8.03
C GLY A 89 -12.55 -15.27 -8.13
N ASP A 90 -12.14 -16.47 -8.56
CA ASP A 90 -13.07 -17.59 -8.82
C ASP A 90 -13.57 -18.31 -7.56
N GLY A 91 -13.08 -17.91 -6.39
CA GLY A 91 -13.45 -18.49 -5.10
C GLY A 91 -12.87 -19.90 -4.87
N THR A 92 -11.90 -20.33 -5.69
CA THR A 92 -11.18 -21.59 -5.45
C THR A 92 -10.39 -21.50 -4.12
N PRO A 93 -10.48 -22.54 -3.28
CA PRO A 93 -10.00 -22.46 -1.90
C PRO A 93 -8.47 -22.58 -1.75
N GLU A 94 -7.76 -23.03 -2.78
CA GLU A 94 -6.33 -23.37 -2.68
C GLU A 94 -5.50 -22.77 -3.81
N LEU A 95 -4.39 -22.13 -3.43
CA LEU A 95 -3.42 -21.62 -4.38
C LEU A 95 -2.67 -22.78 -5.06
N PRO A 96 -2.39 -22.70 -6.37
CA PRO A 96 -1.63 -23.73 -7.08
C PRO A 96 -0.24 -24.02 -6.48
N CYS A 97 0.36 -23.02 -5.84
CA CYS A 97 1.66 -23.09 -5.19
C CYS A 97 1.62 -23.66 -3.75
N GLY A 98 0.45 -24.10 -3.29
CA GLY A 98 0.21 -24.60 -1.93
C GLY A 98 0.05 -23.47 -0.91
N ARG A 99 0.22 -23.81 0.38
CA ARG A 99 0.12 -22.83 1.47
C ARG A 99 1.29 -21.86 1.42
N LEU A 100 0.99 -20.56 1.42
CA LEU A 100 2.02 -19.53 1.51
C LEU A 100 2.73 -19.61 2.87
N PRO A 101 4.08 -19.51 2.90
CA PRO A 101 4.81 -19.44 4.14
C PRO A 101 4.41 -18.19 4.95
N TRP A 102 4.30 -18.35 6.27
CA TRP A 102 4.25 -17.21 7.18
C TRP A 102 5.68 -16.73 7.45
N PRO A 103 5.98 -15.41 7.34
CA PRO A 103 7.32 -14.92 7.61
C PRO A 103 7.64 -15.02 9.10
N ALA A 104 8.89 -15.39 9.39
CA ALA A 104 9.39 -15.40 10.75
C ALA A 104 9.26 -14.00 11.38
N GLY A 105 8.85 -13.92 12.64
CA GLY A 105 8.70 -12.66 13.37
C GLY A 105 7.35 -11.95 13.18
N LEU A 106 6.44 -12.47 12.35
CA LEU A 106 5.07 -11.94 12.33
C LEU A 106 4.36 -12.30 13.65
N PRO A 107 3.84 -11.32 14.41
CA PRO A 107 3.09 -11.64 15.63
C PRO A 107 1.79 -12.36 15.32
N GLU A 108 1.37 -13.23 16.23
CA GLU A 108 0.07 -13.88 16.16
C GLU A 108 -1.07 -12.86 16.38
N PRO A 109 -2.23 -13.03 15.73
CA PRO A 109 -3.41 -12.22 16.02
C PRO A 109 -3.98 -12.54 17.40
N GLY A 110 -4.74 -11.60 17.98
CA GLY A 110 -5.45 -11.82 19.24
C GLY A 110 -5.72 -10.53 20.02
N TYR A 111 -4.91 -9.51 19.80
CA TYR A 111 -5.20 -8.17 20.31
C TYR A 111 -6.34 -7.52 19.52
N THR A 112 -7.21 -6.80 20.22
CA THR A 112 -8.31 -6.03 19.62
C THR A 112 -8.15 -4.57 20.07
N PRO A 113 -7.75 -3.65 19.18
CA PRO A 113 -7.63 -2.23 19.47
C PRO A 113 -8.88 -1.64 20.13
N LYS A 114 -8.69 -0.69 21.05
CA LYS A 114 -9.77 -0.15 21.90
C LYS A 114 -10.22 1.23 21.49
N THR A 115 -9.31 2.04 20.98
CA THR A 115 -9.55 3.44 20.61
C THR A 115 -9.86 3.61 19.12
N ASN A 116 -9.69 2.55 18.31
CA ASN A 116 -9.78 2.61 16.86
C ASN A 116 -8.87 3.69 16.25
N ALA A 117 -7.61 3.78 16.70
CA ALA A 117 -6.67 4.84 16.35
C ALA A 117 -6.39 5.00 14.84
N LEU A 118 -6.69 4.00 14.01
CA LEU A 118 -6.57 4.10 12.55
C LEU A 118 -7.78 4.77 11.90
N HIS A 119 -8.93 4.85 12.60
CA HIS A 119 -10.17 5.35 12.05
C HIS A 119 -10.03 6.82 11.62
N GLY A 120 -10.40 7.11 10.38
CA GLY A 120 -10.37 8.46 9.83
C GLY A 120 -9.81 8.54 8.42
N ARG A 121 -9.50 9.76 8.01
CA ARG A 121 -8.92 10.08 6.70
C ARG A 121 -7.47 10.52 6.87
N TRP A 122 -6.58 9.87 6.15
CA TRP A 122 -5.14 10.10 6.16
C TRP A 122 -4.71 10.67 4.82
N ILE A 123 -3.92 11.75 4.86
CA ILE A 123 -3.36 12.38 3.66
C ILE A 123 -1.86 12.10 3.61
N THR A 124 -1.38 11.68 2.44
CA THR A 124 0.03 11.39 2.25
C THR A 124 0.81 12.69 2.06
N VAL A 125 1.71 12.96 2.99
CA VAL A 125 2.53 14.19 3.00
C VAL A 125 3.95 13.96 2.47
N ARG A 126 4.43 12.71 2.46
CA ARG A 126 5.72 12.26 1.89
C ARG A 126 5.63 10.81 1.41
N GLY A 127 6.45 10.44 0.42
CA GLY A 127 6.52 9.08 -0.12
C GLY A 127 5.33 8.67 -1.00
N GLY A 128 4.56 9.64 -1.49
CA GLY A 128 3.44 9.39 -2.41
C GLY A 128 3.92 9.09 -3.84
N GLN A 129 3.21 8.20 -4.53
CA GLN A 129 3.53 7.75 -5.90
C GLN A 129 3.64 8.89 -6.92
N VAL A 130 2.85 9.96 -6.73
CA VAL A 130 2.87 11.16 -7.59
C VAL A 130 4.23 11.85 -7.57
N GLY A 131 4.99 11.78 -6.46
CA GLY A 131 6.35 12.30 -6.39
C GLY A 131 7.29 11.56 -7.34
N LEU A 132 7.32 10.22 -7.27
CA LEU A 132 8.17 9.39 -8.13
C LEU A 132 7.78 9.47 -9.61
N ILE A 133 6.49 9.56 -9.90
CA ILE A 133 6.01 9.64 -11.28
C ILE A 133 6.21 11.04 -11.86
N GLY A 134 6.08 12.08 -11.04
CA GLY A 134 6.49 13.44 -11.41
C GLY A 134 7.97 13.51 -11.78
N GLU A 135 8.85 12.89 -10.98
CA GLU A 135 10.28 12.78 -11.30
C GLU A 135 10.52 12.03 -12.62
N ALA A 136 9.86 10.88 -12.84
CA ALA A 136 9.98 10.13 -14.09
C ALA A 136 9.49 10.92 -15.32
N ILE A 137 8.42 11.71 -15.19
CA ILE A 137 7.93 12.60 -16.27
C ILE A 137 8.95 13.70 -16.57
N THR A 138 9.61 14.27 -15.56
CA THR A 138 10.66 15.28 -15.78
C THR A 138 11.90 14.72 -16.48
N MET A 139 12.13 13.41 -16.45
CA MET A 139 13.20 12.75 -17.18
C MET A 139 12.93 12.66 -18.70
N GLY A 140 11.75 13.08 -19.19
CA GLY A 140 11.44 13.16 -20.61
C GLY A 140 11.02 11.83 -21.22
N MET A 141 11.67 11.40 -22.31
CA MET A 141 11.36 10.13 -22.98
C MET A 141 11.84 8.93 -22.14
N VAL A 142 10.95 8.37 -21.35
CA VAL A 142 11.18 7.13 -20.60
C VAL A 142 10.97 5.92 -21.51
N GLY A 143 11.97 5.04 -21.62
CA GLY A 143 11.83 3.81 -22.40
C GLY A 143 10.84 2.82 -21.78
N ALA A 144 10.24 1.92 -22.56
CA ALA A 144 9.24 0.96 -22.06
C ALA A 144 9.76 0.03 -20.94
N ALA A 145 11.07 -0.23 -20.86
CA ALA A 145 11.67 -0.98 -19.77
C ALA A 145 11.79 -0.15 -18.48
N GLU A 146 12.17 1.12 -18.62
CA GLU A 146 12.28 2.07 -17.51
C GLU A 146 10.90 2.39 -16.94
N ALA A 147 9.90 2.61 -17.79
CA ALA A 147 8.51 2.82 -17.36
C ALA A 147 7.96 1.61 -16.60
N ARG A 148 8.21 0.38 -17.09
CA ARG A 148 7.83 -0.85 -16.40
C ARG A 148 8.51 -1.01 -15.04
N LYS A 149 9.81 -0.66 -14.97
CA LYS A 149 10.54 -0.66 -13.70
C LYS A 149 9.96 0.37 -12.74
N THR A 150 9.74 1.61 -13.17
CA THR A 150 9.16 2.68 -12.34
C THR A 150 7.78 2.29 -11.81
N VAL A 151 6.90 1.70 -12.63
CA VAL A 151 5.61 1.19 -12.16
C VAL A 151 5.80 0.09 -11.11
N ALA A 152 6.68 -0.87 -11.38
CA ALA A 152 6.94 -1.98 -10.47
C ALA A 152 7.60 -1.54 -9.14
N ASP A 153 8.45 -0.53 -9.15
CA ASP A 153 9.04 0.06 -7.93
C ASP A 153 7.96 0.85 -7.17
N ALA A 154 7.14 1.62 -7.91
CA ALA A 154 6.07 2.42 -7.35
C ALA A 154 4.95 1.57 -6.69
N ASP A 155 4.55 0.47 -7.31
CA ASP A 155 3.56 -0.49 -6.77
C ASP A 155 4.00 -1.12 -5.44
N ARG A 156 5.31 -1.11 -5.14
CA ARG A 156 5.88 -1.78 -3.96
C ARG A 156 6.31 -0.80 -2.88
N GLU A 157 6.87 0.34 -3.29
CA GLU A 157 7.64 1.22 -2.41
C GLU A 157 6.88 2.48 -2.01
N THR A 158 5.75 2.79 -2.66
CA THR A 158 5.04 4.07 -2.43
C THR A 158 3.75 3.91 -1.65
N GLY A 159 3.33 5.01 -1.03
CA GLY A 159 1.98 5.15 -0.51
C GLY A 159 1.03 5.73 -1.56
N CYS A 160 -0.23 5.31 -1.50
CA CYS A 160 -1.35 5.99 -2.15
C CYS A 160 -1.47 7.44 -1.64
N MET A 161 -2.18 8.32 -2.38
CA MET A 161 -2.31 9.74 -2.00
C MET A 161 -3.11 9.99 -0.72
N HIS A 162 -4.01 9.06 -0.38
CA HIS A 162 -4.82 9.12 0.83
C HIS A 162 -5.26 7.71 1.24
N LEU A 163 -5.69 7.57 2.49
CA LEU A 163 -6.43 6.41 2.98
C LEU A 163 -7.67 6.87 3.73
N ARG A 164 -8.81 6.23 3.52
CA ARG A 164 -9.94 6.31 4.46
C ARG A 164 -10.06 4.97 5.16
N ILE A 165 -10.04 4.97 6.47
CA ILE A 165 -10.08 3.75 7.26
C ILE A 165 -11.28 3.83 8.20
N THR A 166 -12.15 2.84 8.09
CA THR A 166 -13.15 2.54 9.11
C THR A 166 -12.63 1.38 9.94
N GLN A 167 -12.14 1.66 11.14
CA GLN A 167 -11.70 0.63 12.09
C GLN A 167 -12.79 0.34 13.13
N ALA A 168 -13.03 -0.95 13.37
CA ALA A 168 -13.84 -1.47 14.47
C ALA A 168 -13.09 -2.62 15.14
N GLY A 169 -12.28 -2.29 16.15
CA GLY A 169 -11.41 -3.24 16.83
C GLY A 169 -10.37 -3.83 15.86
N ASP A 170 -10.46 -5.14 15.65
CA ASP A 170 -9.55 -5.93 14.82
C ASP A 170 -10.01 -6.09 13.36
N VAL A 171 -11.12 -5.45 12.98
CA VAL A 171 -11.66 -5.39 11.62
C VAL A 171 -11.50 -3.98 11.08
N CYS A 172 -11.05 -3.86 9.83
CA CYS A 172 -10.94 -2.59 9.13
C CYS A 172 -11.53 -2.68 7.72
N THR A 173 -12.21 -1.61 7.31
CA THR A 173 -12.49 -1.31 5.91
C THR A 173 -11.57 -0.16 5.49
N VAL A 174 -10.90 -0.30 4.35
CA VAL A 174 -9.94 0.68 3.84
C VAL A 174 -10.33 1.06 2.42
N ASP A 175 -10.57 2.35 2.20
CA ASP A 175 -10.59 2.96 0.88
C ASP A 175 -9.19 3.48 0.57
N ALA A 176 -8.63 3.02 -0.54
CA ALA A 176 -7.33 3.45 -1.04
C ALA A 176 -7.47 4.04 -2.44
N SER A 177 -6.46 4.78 -2.87
CA SER A 177 -6.46 5.42 -4.19
C SER A 177 -6.66 4.42 -5.33
N VAL A 178 -7.65 4.69 -6.18
CA VAL A 178 -8.00 3.89 -7.38
C VAL A 178 -6.95 3.98 -8.49
N GLY A 179 -5.97 4.87 -8.37
CA GLY A 179 -4.82 4.93 -9.27
C GLY A 179 -3.70 3.92 -8.94
N GLU A 180 -3.86 3.11 -7.89
CA GLU A 180 -2.90 2.08 -7.46
C GLU A 180 -3.59 0.71 -7.30
N PHE A 181 -4.74 0.68 -6.63
CA PHE A 181 -5.50 -0.55 -6.38
C PHE A 181 -6.72 -0.66 -7.26
N ALA A 182 -6.89 -1.82 -7.91
CA ALA A 182 -8.06 -2.08 -8.75
C ALA A 182 -9.35 -2.22 -7.92
N CYS A 183 -9.23 -2.57 -6.63
CA CYS A 183 -10.33 -2.53 -5.68
C CYS A 183 -10.25 -1.25 -4.84
N ALA A 184 -11.23 -0.36 -5.03
CA ALA A 184 -11.31 0.91 -4.29
C ALA A 184 -11.43 0.70 -2.78
N THR A 185 -12.23 -0.29 -2.36
CA THR A 185 -12.58 -0.56 -0.96
C THR A 185 -12.33 -2.02 -0.62
N ARG A 186 -11.53 -2.27 0.41
CA ARG A 186 -11.32 -3.62 0.95
C ARG A 186 -11.69 -3.71 2.42
N ALA A 187 -12.17 -4.87 2.85
CA ALA A 187 -12.35 -5.19 4.26
C ALA A 187 -11.44 -6.36 4.65
N TRP A 188 -10.79 -6.26 5.80
CA TRP A 188 -9.92 -7.30 6.33
C TRP A 188 -10.02 -7.38 7.84
N LYS A 189 -9.65 -8.55 8.38
CA LYS A 189 -9.56 -8.82 9.81
C LYS A 189 -8.14 -9.19 10.17
N SER A 190 -7.68 -8.78 11.35
CA SER A 190 -6.36 -9.12 11.89
C SER A 190 -6.07 -10.62 11.78
N GLY A 191 -4.97 -10.99 11.12
CA GLY A 191 -4.52 -12.37 10.93
C GLY A 191 -5.15 -13.13 9.76
N HIS A 192 -6.04 -12.50 8.99
CA HIS A 192 -6.71 -13.14 7.85
C HIS A 192 -6.18 -12.60 6.51
N TYR A 193 -6.07 -13.51 5.54
CA TYR A 193 -5.70 -13.15 4.18
C TYR A 193 -6.81 -12.35 3.50
N PHE A 194 -6.39 -11.40 2.67
CA PHE A 194 -7.22 -10.73 1.68
C PHE A 194 -6.43 -10.63 0.37
N HIS A 195 -7.17 -10.58 -0.74
CA HIS A 195 -6.60 -10.41 -2.07
C HIS A 195 -6.60 -8.94 -2.47
N GLU A 196 -5.53 -8.52 -3.12
CA GLU A 196 -5.39 -7.20 -3.73
C GLU A 196 -5.01 -7.36 -5.20
N ALA A 197 -5.88 -6.86 -6.06
CA ALA A 197 -5.54 -6.65 -7.47
C ALA A 197 -4.96 -5.24 -7.64
N LEU A 198 -3.79 -5.14 -8.28
CA LEU A 198 -3.15 -3.87 -8.61
C LEU A 198 -3.61 -3.39 -9.98
N VAL A 199 -3.65 -2.08 -10.20
CA VAL A 199 -3.95 -1.49 -11.52
C VAL A 199 -2.91 -1.89 -12.58
N SER A 200 -1.67 -2.18 -12.15
CA SER A 200 -0.60 -2.70 -13.02
C SER A 200 -0.83 -4.13 -13.51
N GLY A 201 -1.82 -4.83 -12.99
CA GLY A 201 -2.12 -6.24 -13.29
C GLY A 201 -1.40 -7.23 -12.38
N GLY A 202 -0.64 -6.77 -11.38
CA GLY A 202 -0.08 -7.63 -10.33
C GLY A 202 -1.12 -8.05 -9.28
N HIS A 203 -0.83 -9.13 -8.55
CA HIS A 203 -1.69 -9.61 -7.48
C HIS A 203 -0.89 -9.75 -6.17
N LEU A 204 -1.47 -9.21 -5.10
CA LEU A 204 -0.94 -9.38 -3.75
C LEU A 204 -1.90 -10.22 -2.90
N LEU A 205 -1.33 -11.13 -2.13
CA LEU A 205 -2.04 -11.83 -1.06
C LEU A 205 -1.53 -11.31 0.28
N GLY A 206 -2.34 -10.46 0.91
CA GLY A 206 -1.97 -9.67 2.06
C GLY A 206 -2.54 -10.22 3.36
N VAL A 207 -1.80 -10.04 4.46
CA VAL A 207 -2.32 -10.15 5.83
C VAL A 207 -1.92 -8.90 6.60
N TRP A 208 -2.87 -8.35 7.34
CA TRP A 208 -2.58 -7.40 8.41
C TRP A 208 -2.81 -8.07 9.75
N VAL A 209 -1.92 -7.85 10.70
CA VAL A 209 -2.10 -8.16 12.12
C VAL A 209 -2.15 -6.84 12.89
N LEU A 210 -3.08 -6.72 13.83
CA LEU A 210 -3.21 -5.62 14.78
C LEU A 210 -2.74 -6.09 16.18
N PRO A 211 -1.43 -6.30 16.39
CA PRO A 211 -0.91 -6.84 17.65
C PRO A 211 -0.89 -5.79 18.78
N GLU A 212 -1.02 -4.51 18.43
CA GLU A 212 -0.87 -3.36 19.33
C GLU A 212 -1.94 -2.30 19.05
N GLU A 213 -2.10 -1.37 19.99
CA GLU A 213 -3.12 -0.30 19.89
C GLU A 213 -2.89 0.65 18.71
N HIS A 214 -1.62 0.99 18.45
CA HIS A 214 -1.25 2.04 17.49
C HIS A 214 -0.37 1.52 16.35
N ARG A 215 -0.22 0.19 16.21
CA ARG A 215 0.65 -0.41 15.21
C ARG A 215 0.03 -1.66 14.60
N LYS A 216 0.05 -1.70 13.27
CA LYS A 216 -0.27 -2.88 12.46
C LYS A 216 0.99 -3.37 11.77
N ILE A 217 1.18 -4.68 11.77
CA ILE A 217 2.29 -5.36 11.11
C ILE A 217 1.68 -6.33 10.10
N GLY A 218 2.19 -6.33 8.88
CA GLY A 218 1.59 -7.05 7.78
C GLY A 218 2.62 -7.62 6.83
N VAL A 219 2.09 -8.44 5.92
CA VAL A 219 2.87 -9.17 4.91
C VAL A 219 2.07 -9.18 3.64
N PHE A 220 2.73 -9.06 2.50
CA PHE A 220 2.11 -9.13 1.18
C PHE A 220 2.95 -10.02 0.27
N TRP A 221 2.35 -11.07 -0.26
CA TRP A 221 2.98 -11.93 -1.24
C TRP A 221 2.69 -11.42 -2.65
N GLU A 222 3.72 -11.01 -3.39
CA GLU A 222 3.63 -10.70 -4.83
C GLU A 222 3.67 -12.00 -5.62
N THR A 223 2.53 -12.43 -6.14
CA THR A 223 2.41 -13.75 -6.77
C THR A 223 3.21 -13.87 -8.06
N GLU A 224 3.45 -12.76 -8.76
CA GLU A 224 4.19 -12.73 -10.02
C GLU A 224 5.71 -12.88 -9.84
N SER A 225 6.25 -12.44 -8.69
CA SER A 225 7.68 -12.51 -8.39
C SER A 225 8.04 -13.56 -7.34
N GLY A 226 7.08 -13.95 -6.50
CA GLY A 226 7.32 -14.83 -5.36
C GLY A 226 7.92 -14.14 -4.15
N ARG A 227 8.00 -12.80 -4.13
CA ARG A 227 8.55 -12.05 -2.99
C ARG A 227 7.51 -11.80 -1.91
N CYS A 228 7.98 -11.79 -0.67
CA CYS A 228 7.20 -11.48 0.52
C CYS A 228 7.58 -10.09 1.03
N PHE A 229 6.74 -9.09 0.79
CA PHE A 229 6.91 -7.77 1.39
C PHE A 229 6.51 -7.80 2.85
N ARG A 230 7.33 -7.20 3.70
CA ARG A 230 7.04 -7.04 5.13
C ARG A 230 6.80 -5.57 5.41
N ILE A 231 5.77 -5.27 6.20
CA ILE A 231 5.30 -3.89 6.32
C ILE A 231 4.79 -3.59 7.72
N GLU A 232 4.98 -2.37 8.19
CA GLU A 232 4.21 -1.80 9.28
C GLU A 232 3.45 -0.54 8.87
N ARG A 233 2.35 -0.26 9.58
CA ARG A 233 1.87 1.11 9.77
C ARG A 233 1.74 1.39 11.26
N ARG A 234 2.33 2.49 11.73
CA ARG A 234 2.20 2.95 13.11
C ARG A 234 1.67 4.38 13.16
N VAL A 235 0.81 4.64 14.15
CA VAL A 235 0.21 5.95 14.42
C VAL A 235 0.83 6.53 15.68
N PHE A 236 1.17 7.81 15.65
CA PHE A 236 1.74 8.52 16.79
C PHE A 236 1.47 10.03 16.68
N PRO A 237 1.39 10.74 17.82
CA PRO A 237 1.25 12.19 17.82
C PRO A 237 2.59 12.87 17.49
N GLU A 238 2.51 14.03 16.84
CA GLU A 238 3.65 14.93 16.63
C GLU A 238 3.13 16.38 16.63
N GLY A 239 3.51 17.14 17.65
CA GLY A 239 2.92 18.46 17.92
C GLY A 239 1.38 18.38 18.06
N PRO A 240 0.62 19.23 17.35
CA PRO A 240 -0.84 19.22 17.38
C PRO A 240 -1.48 18.16 16.46
N TYR A 241 -0.67 17.40 15.71
CA TYR A 241 -1.14 16.47 14.70
C TYR A 241 -0.95 15.00 15.09
N THR A 242 -1.59 14.11 14.34
CA THR A 242 -1.36 12.67 14.40
C THR A 242 -0.83 12.20 13.06
N PHE A 243 0.30 11.51 13.06
CA PHE A 243 0.93 10.98 11.86
C PHE A 243 0.80 9.46 11.80
N LEU A 244 0.66 8.93 10.59
CA LEU A 244 0.81 7.52 10.29
C LEU A 244 2.08 7.34 9.46
N ARG A 245 3.01 6.54 9.96
CA ARG A 245 4.19 6.12 9.19
C ARG A 245 3.98 4.73 8.64
N GLN A 246 4.17 4.55 7.34
CA GLN A 246 4.33 3.26 6.69
C GLN A 246 5.81 2.97 6.48
N ALA A 247 6.25 1.76 6.78
CA ALA A 247 7.57 1.27 6.43
C ALA A 247 7.41 -0.12 5.79
N THR A 248 7.84 -0.24 4.53
CA THR A 248 7.81 -1.48 3.75
C THR A 248 9.23 -1.92 3.47
N GLU A 249 9.53 -3.19 3.68
CA GLU A 249 10.78 -3.85 3.29
C GLU A 249 10.48 -4.94 2.27
N ILE A 250 11.39 -5.06 1.29
CA ILE A 250 11.29 -5.91 0.10
C ILE A 250 12.41 -6.90 0.04
#